data_AF-A0A1B9C1R3-F1
#
_entry.id   AF-A0A1B9C1R3-F1
#
_cell.length_a   1.000
_cell.length_b   1.000
_cell.length_c   1.000
_cell.angle_alpha   90.00
_cell.angle_beta   90.00
_cell.angle_gamma   90.00
#
_symmetry.space_group_name_H-M   'P 1'
#
loop_
_entity.id
_entity.type
_entity.pdbx_description
1 polymer ?
#
loop_
_entity_poly.entity_id
_entity_poly.type
_entity_poly.pdbx_seq_one_letter_code
_entity_poly.pdbx_strand_id
1 'polypeptide(L)'
;MKTPHLLVSDLLEINSLFPESMGFENVATLPVFPLMDGGAPVLGPLRVAVDANTLSGRLAGIGHYSVALCQQLVADGGATLAYFTARSWAPEPPRPAGLRIPQLLQWRKHIPLGRELQWALQGRQLARLERRWRPDLILGSNFVLPPGKAPSVLVVHDLSHIRYPEVHPPARVTFLNGHLRPALAQARAVLTDSCFTEAELLHYFPEAAGRTHAAQALAVMREVVGR
;
A
#
# COMPACT_ATOMS: atom_id res chain seq x y z
N MET A 1 -33.05 21.38 10.88
CA MET A 1 -31.99 22.42 10.85
C MET A 1 -31.39 22.44 9.44
N LYS A 2 -30.94 23.58 8.92
CA LYS A 2 -30.42 23.70 7.54
C LYS A 2 -28.90 23.51 7.51
N THR A 3 -28.40 22.87 6.46
CA THR A 3 -26.98 22.92 6.07
C THR A 3 -26.64 24.32 5.51
N PRO A 4 -25.45 24.88 5.83
CA PRO A 4 -24.97 26.09 5.16
C PRO A 4 -24.45 25.75 3.76
N HIS A 5 -24.74 26.60 2.79
CA HIS A 5 -24.05 26.63 1.50
C HIS A 5 -23.02 27.76 1.56
N LEU A 6 -21.75 27.45 1.30
CA LEU A 6 -20.72 28.46 1.07
C LEU A 6 -20.91 29.04 -0.34
N LEU A 7 -20.82 30.36 -0.48
CA LEU A 7 -20.97 31.07 -1.74
C LEU A 7 -19.60 31.36 -2.37
N VAL A 8 -19.59 31.45 -3.71
CA VAL A 8 -18.38 31.67 -4.51
C VAL A 8 -17.84 33.12 -4.40
N SER A 9 -18.56 33.99 -3.70
CA SER A 9 -18.16 35.38 -3.39
C SER A 9 -16.83 35.46 -2.63
N ASP A 10 -16.58 34.53 -1.72
CA ASP A 10 -15.61 34.69 -0.63
C ASP A 10 -14.16 34.37 -1.08
N LEU A 11 -13.95 34.06 -2.36
CA LEU A 11 -12.65 33.72 -2.96
C LEU A 11 -12.00 34.87 -3.75
N LEU A 12 -12.64 36.04 -3.84
CA LEU A 12 -12.16 37.14 -4.70
C LEU A 12 -11.26 38.18 -4.01
N GLU A 13 -11.15 38.22 -2.68
CA GLU A 13 -10.34 39.25 -1.98
C GLU A 13 -8.83 38.95 -1.95
N ILE A 14 -8.42 37.69 -2.15
CA ILE A 14 -7.02 37.24 -2.01
C ILE A 14 -6.11 37.78 -3.12
N ASN A 15 -6.66 38.17 -4.27
CA ASN A 15 -5.88 38.54 -5.47
C ASN A 15 -5.33 39.98 -5.47
N SER A 16 -5.30 40.65 -4.32
CA SER A 16 -5.02 42.09 -4.17
C SER A 16 -3.58 42.45 -3.75
N LEU A 17 -2.67 41.46 -3.65
CA LEU A 17 -1.40 41.59 -2.94
C LEU A 17 -0.10 41.39 -3.76
N PHE A 18 -0.15 41.46 -5.11
CA PHE A 18 1.06 41.43 -5.94
C PHE A 18 1.04 42.53 -7.03
N PRO A 19 2.11 43.35 -7.16
CA PRO A 19 2.15 44.46 -8.13
C PRO A 19 2.57 44.02 -9.54
N GLU A 20 1.96 44.65 -10.55
CA GLU A 20 2.28 44.45 -11.96
C GLU A 20 3.58 45.18 -12.35
N SER A 21 4.71 44.47 -12.56
CA SER A 21 5.87 45.00 -13.32
C SER A 21 7.01 43.98 -13.58
N MET A 22 6.73 42.92 -14.34
CA MET A 22 7.74 42.32 -15.24
C MET A 22 7.05 41.54 -16.36
N GLY A 23 7.37 41.88 -17.61
CA GLY A 23 6.69 41.33 -18.77
C GLY A 23 7.29 40.02 -19.27
N PHE A 24 6.42 39.09 -19.68
CA PHE A 24 6.74 38.02 -20.63
C PHE A 24 5.66 37.97 -21.71
N GLU A 25 6.05 37.47 -22.88
CA GLU A 25 5.34 37.69 -24.15
C GLU A 25 4.19 36.70 -24.41
N ASN A 26 3.46 36.95 -25.51
CA ASN A 26 2.28 36.20 -25.94
C ASN A 26 2.45 34.67 -25.92
N VAL A 27 1.58 33.98 -25.17
CA VAL A 27 1.15 32.60 -25.49
C VAL A 27 -0.38 32.55 -25.52
N ALA A 28 -0.95 33.10 -26.60
CA ALA A 28 -2.33 32.79 -26.97
C ALA A 28 -2.41 31.36 -27.54
N THR A 29 -3.62 30.78 -27.57
CA THR A 29 -3.93 29.42 -28.06
C THR A 29 -3.46 28.23 -27.21
N LEU A 30 -4.00 28.12 -26.00
CA LEU A 30 -4.34 26.78 -25.47
C LEU A 30 -5.56 26.24 -26.25
N PRO A 31 -5.63 24.94 -26.60
CA PRO A 31 -6.77 24.38 -27.31
C PRO A 31 -7.99 24.28 -26.39
N VAL A 32 -9.10 24.89 -26.81
CA VAL A 32 -10.41 24.65 -26.18
C VAL A 32 -10.87 23.26 -26.60
N PHE A 33 -10.66 22.27 -25.74
CA PHE A 33 -11.28 20.96 -25.89
C PHE A 33 -12.81 21.13 -25.84
N PRO A 34 -13.57 20.52 -26.77
CA PRO A 34 -15.02 20.61 -26.73
C PRO A 34 -15.55 19.92 -25.48
N LEU A 35 -16.51 20.55 -24.79
CA LEU A 35 -17.34 19.84 -23.82
C LEU A 35 -18.11 18.75 -24.57
N MET A 36 -17.71 17.50 -24.37
CA MET A 36 -18.56 16.35 -24.66
C MET A 36 -19.31 15.98 -23.39
N ASP A 37 -20.62 15.73 -23.51
CA ASP A 37 -21.48 15.22 -22.45
C ASP A 37 -21.18 13.74 -22.15
N GLY A 38 -19.95 13.51 -21.68
CA GLY A 38 -19.44 12.24 -21.19
C GLY A 38 -18.94 12.46 -19.76
N GLY A 39 -19.88 12.59 -18.82
CA GLY A 39 -19.56 12.74 -17.40
C GLY A 39 -18.59 11.65 -16.98
N ALA A 40 -17.43 12.05 -16.42
CA ALA A 40 -16.37 11.13 -16.04
C ALA A 40 -16.96 9.99 -15.19
N PRO A 41 -16.63 8.71 -15.46
CA PRO A 41 -17.24 7.60 -14.76
C PRO A 41 -17.04 7.80 -13.27
N VAL A 42 -18.12 7.73 -12.48
CA VAL A 42 -18.05 7.85 -11.02
C VAL A 42 -17.30 6.62 -10.51
N LEU A 43 -15.98 6.77 -10.39
CA LEU A 43 -15.05 5.68 -10.11
C LEU A 43 -15.35 5.13 -8.71
N GLY A 44 -16.01 3.97 -8.69
CA GLY A 44 -16.33 3.26 -7.46
C GLY A 44 -15.08 2.99 -6.63
N PRO A 45 -15.24 2.85 -5.29
CA PRO A 45 -14.13 2.77 -4.34
C PRO A 45 -13.14 1.66 -4.74
N LEU A 46 -11.85 2.04 -4.78
CA LEU A 46 -10.75 1.23 -5.28
C LEU A 46 -10.71 -0.15 -4.60
N ARG A 47 -10.62 -1.22 -5.39
CA ARG A 47 -10.67 -2.58 -4.88
C ARG A 47 -9.30 -3.09 -4.45
N VAL A 48 -8.92 -2.83 -3.20
CA VAL A 48 -7.59 -3.19 -2.67
C VAL A 48 -7.62 -4.55 -1.96
N ALA A 49 -6.75 -5.47 -2.39
CA ALA A 49 -6.45 -6.73 -1.70
C ALA A 49 -5.28 -6.56 -0.73
N VAL A 50 -5.49 -6.68 0.58
CA VAL A 50 -4.47 -6.39 1.61
C VAL A 50 -3.88 -7.66 2.20
N ASP A 51 -2.54 -7.78 2.21
CA ASP A 51 -1.84 -8.82 2.98
C ASP A 51 -2.08 -8.59 4.48
N ALA A 52 -2.75 -9.54 5.11
CA ALA A 52 -3.17 -9.48 6.50
C ALA A 52 -2.39 -10.45 7.42
N ASN A 53 -1.24 -10.99 6.98
CA ASN A 53 -0.38 -11.81 7.85
C ASN A 53 0.13 -11.03 9.08
N THR A 54 0.42 -9.74 8.95
CA THR A 54 0.85 -8.85 10.05
C THR A 54 -0.30 -8.35 10.93
N LEU A 55 -1.52 -8.35 10.39
CA LEU A 55 -2.76 -8.10 11.14
C LEU A 55 -3.19 -9.33 11.96
N SER A 56 -2.65 -10.52 11.65
CA SER A 56 -3.05 -11.80 12.25
C SER A 56 -2.31 -12.11 13.57
N GLY A 57 -2.88 -11.68 14.70
CA GLY A 57 -2.38 -12.05 16.04
C GLY A 57 -2.24 -10.84 16.96
N ARG A 58 -1.19 -10.80 17.78
CA ARG A 58 -0.84 -9.61 18.56
C ARG A 58 -0.21 -8.58 17.62
N LEU A 59 -0.82 -7.40 17.51
CA LEU A 59 -0.25 -6.28 16.76
C LEU A 59 1.08 -5.82 17.39
N ALA A 60 2.01 -5.44 16.50
CA ALA A 60 3.25 -4.72 16.77
C ALA A 60 3.31 -3.48 15.86
N GLY A 61 4.39 -2.69 15.86
CA GLY A 61 4.48 -1.43 15.08
C GLY A 61 3.98 -1.54 13.63
N ILE A 62 4.51 -2.48 12.86
CA ILE A 62 4.07 -2.82 11.48
C ILE A 62 2.55 -3.09 11.40
N GLY A 63 2.00 -3.80 12.37
CA GLY A 63 0.58 -4.11 12.46
C GLY A 63 -0.28 -2.88 12.77
N HIS A 64 0.17 -2.00 13.68
CA HIS A 64 -0.51 -0.73 13.96
C HIS A 64 -0.49 0.21 12.76
N TYR A 65 0.65 0.36 12.08
CA TYR A 65 0.76 1.10 10.81
C TYR A 65 -0.20 0.53 9.76
N SER A 66 -0.21 -0.79 9.59
CA SER A 66 -1.09 -1.47 8.61
C SER A 66 -2.57 -1.28 8.91
N VAL A 67 -2.97 -1.31 10.19
CA VAL A 67 -4.36 -0.99 10.62
C VAL A 67 -4.69 0.47 10.33
N ALA A 68 -3.85 1.43 10.73
CA ALA A 68 -4.11 2.85 10.52
C ALA A 68 -4.22 3.19 9.02
N LEU A 69 -3.33 2.65 8.20
CA LEU A 69 -3.39 2.77 6.73
C LEU A 69 -4.71 2.21 6.17
N CYS A 70 -5.11 1.00 6.59
CA CYS A 70 -6.38 0.41 6.13
C CYS A 70 -7.61 1.21 6.59
N GLN A 71 -7.57 1.78 7.80
CA GLN A 71 -8.63 2.64 8.32
C GLN A 71 -8.73 3.95 7.52
N GLN A 72 -7.61 4.60 7.21
CA GLN A 72 -7.59 5.80 6.39
C GLN A 72 -8.13 5.54 4.97
N LEU A 73 -7.66 4.48 4.30
CA LEU A 73 -8.10 4.12 2.94
C LEU A 73 -9.63 3.90 2.83
N VAL A 74 -10.28 3.48 3.92
CA VAL A 74 -11.74 3.32 4.02
C VAL A 74 -12.43 4.63 4.44
N ALA A 75 -11.86 5.38 5.39
CA ALA A 75 -12.41 6.65 5.89
C ALA A 75 -12.45 7.74 4.81
N ASP A 76 -11.42 7.80 3.96
CA ASP A 76 -11.33 8.70 2.80
C ASP A 76 -12.34 8.33 1.67
N GLY A 77 -13.16 7.29 1.87
CA GLY A 77 -14.11 6.74 0.88
C GLY A 77 -13.45 6.13 -0.37
N GLY A 78 -12.13 6.21 -0.47
CA GLY A 78 -11.37 5.92 -1.68
C GLY A 78 -11.19 4.44 -1.99
N ALA A 79 -11.32 3.55 -1.01
CA ALA A 79 -11.10 2.12 -1.19
C ALA A 79 -12.13 1.22 -0.48
N THR A 80 -12.41 0.07 -1.08
CA THR A 80 -13.03 -1.09 -0.43
C THR A 80 -11.96 -2.18 -0.29
N LEU A 81 -11.84 -2.76 0.90
CA LEU A 81 -10.74 -3.67 1.23
C LEU A 81 -11.18 -5.14 1.23
N ALA A 82 -10.26 -6.04 0.87
CA ALA A 82 -10.36 -7.46 1.15
C ALA A 82 -9.01 -7.99 1.69
N TYR A 83 -9.04 -8.49 2.91
CA TYR A 83 -7.87 -8.95 3.66
C TYR A 83 -7.60 -10.43 3.33
N PHE A 84 -6.36 -10.79 2.99
CA PHE A 84 -5.99 -12.18 2.70
C PHE A 84 -4.80 -12.68 3.51
N THR A 85 -4.80 -13.99 3.76
CA THR A 85 -3.77 -14.73 4.48
C THR A 85 -3.50 -16.07 3.78
N ALA A 86 -2.51 -16.82 4.24
CA ALA A 86 -2.28 -18.20 3.80
C ALA A 86 -3.43 -19.19 4.09
N ARG A 87 -4.48 -18.81 4.83
CA ARG A 87 -5.63 -19.68 5.17
C ARG A 87 -6.94 -19.27 4.50
N SER A 88 -7.24 -17.98 4.49
CA SER A 88 -8.55 -17.43 4.12
C SER A 88 -8.40 -16.00 3.57
N TRP A 89 -9.47 -15.48 2.99
CA TRP A 89 -9.64 -14.04 2.77
C TRP A 89 -11.05 -13.61 3.22
N ALA A 90 -11.20 -12.36 3.61
CA ALA A 90 -12.44 -11.79 4.17
C ALA A 90 -12.52 -10.27 3.91
N PRO A 91 -13.73 -9.66 3.94
CA PRO A 91 -13.88 -8.20 3.91
C PRO A 91 -13.52 -7.53 5.26
N GLU A 92 -13.69 -8.24 6.38
CA GLU A 92 -13.18 -7.81 7.69
C GLU A 92 -11.68 -8.14 7.84
N PRO A 93 -10.89 -7.30 8.55
CA PRO A 93 -9.53 -7.67 8.94
C PRO A 93 -9.54 -8.89 9.87
N PRO A 94 -8.50 -9.74 9.87
CA PRO A 94 -8.42 -10.86 10.80
C PRO A 94 -8.41 -10.33 12.23
N ARG A 95 -9.37 -10.77 13.04
CA ARG A 95 -9.48 -10.31 14.44
C ARG A 95 -8.19 -10.66 15.19
N PRO A 96 -7.54 -9.70 15.87
CA PRO A 96 -6.32 -9.99 16.62
C PRO A 96 -6.64 -11.01 17.69
N ALA A 97 -5.92 -12.12 17.70
CA ALA A 97 -6.05 -13.11 18.76
C ALA A 97 -5.65 -12.43 20.09
N GLY A 98 -6.54 -12.47 21.08
CA GLY A 98 -6.22 -12.03 22.44
C GLY A 98 -5.03 -12.79 23.03
N LEU A 99 -4.55 -12.37 24.20
CA LEU A 99 -3.27 -12.75 24.83
C LEU A 99 -2.92 -14.26 24.94
N ARG A 100 -3.85 -15.17 24.63
CA ARG A 100 -3.65 -16.62 24.63
C ARG A 100 -3.13 -17.11 23.27
N ILE A 101 -1.81 -17.11 23.09
CA ILE A 101 -1.17 -17.98 22.08
C ILE A 101 -1.36 -19.43 22.54
N PRO A 102 -2.01 -20.32 21.78
CA PRO A 102 -2.06 -21.72 22.14
C PRO A 102 -0.64 -22.31 22.10
N GLN A 103 -0.21 -22.91 23.20
CA GLN A 103 1.13 -23.52 23.32
C GLN A 103 1.36 -24.57 22.22
N LEU A 104 0.28 -25.25 21.79
CA LEU A 104 0.17 -26.15 20.65
C LEU A 104 0.28 -25.47 19.25
N LEU A 105 0.78 -24.24 19.14
CA LEU A 105 1.27 -23.67 17.87
C LEU A 105 2.76 -23.34 17.89
N GLN A 106 3.46 -23.44 19.02
CA GLN A 106 4.89 -23.10 19.09
C GLN A 106 5.77 -24.06 18.29
N TRP A 107 5.42 -25.34 18.22
CA TRP A 107 6.09 -26.35 17.39
C TRP A 107 6.16 -25.98 15.91
N ARG A 108 5.24 -25.16 15.39
CA ARG A 108 5.28 -24.67 14.00
C ARG A 108 6.52 -23.83 13.70
N LYS A 109 7.19 -23.26 14.71
CA LYS A 109 8.49 -22.57 14.56
C LYS A 109 9.62 -23.52 14.14
N HIS A 110 9.46 -24.83 14.35
CA HIS A 110 10.45 -25.87 14.04
C HIS A 110 10.13 -26.64 12.76
N ILE A 111 9.09 -26.26 12.00
CA ILE A 111 8.81 -26.87 10.69
C ILE A 111 9.81 -26.31 9.67
N PRO A 112 10.76 -27.10 9.13
CA PRO A 112 11.63 -26.65 8.04
C PRO A 112 10.78 -26.29 6.83
N LEU A 113 11.14 -25.23 6.11
CA LEU A 113 10.38 -24.67 4.99
C LEU A 113 8.94 -24.24 5.35
N GLY A 114 8.55 -24.17 6.62
CA GLY A 114 7.19 -23.79 7.05
C GLY A 114 6.77 -22.39 6.57
N ARG A 115 7.74 -21.50 6.34
CA ARG A 115 7.54 -20.17 5.76
C ARG A 115 7.34 -20.20 4.24
N GLU A 116 8.08 -21.03 3.52
CA GLU A 116 7.88 -21.28 2.08
C GLU A 116 6.51 -21.91 1.81
N LEU A 117 6.08 -22.83 2.68
CA LEU A 117 4.74 -23.40 2.63
C LEU A 117 3.66 -22.34 2.90
N GLN A 118 3.87 -21.45 3.88
CA GLN A 118 2.96 -20.32 4.13
C GLN A 118 2.87 -19.38 2.92
N TRP A 119 4.00 -19.05 2.30
CA TRP A 119 4.12 -18.22 1.10
C TRP A 119 3.41 -18.84 -0.11
N ALA A 120 3.65 -20.12 -0.42
CA ALA A 120 2.98 -20.84 -1.49
C ALA A 120 1.46 -20.98 -1.26
N LEU A 121 1.01 -21.16 -0.02
CA LEU A 121 -0.41 -21.14 0.34
C LEU A 121 -1.01 -19.74 0.19
N GLN A 122 -0.28 -18.68 0.57
CA GLN A 122 -0.71 -17.29 0.40
C GLN A 122 -0.84 -16.92 -1.09
N GLY A 123 0.11 -17.28 -1.95
CA GLY A 123 0.00 -17.08 -3.40
C GLY A 123 -1.21 -17.81 -4.01
N ARG A 124 -1.47 -19.05 -3.56
CA ARG A 124 -2.71 -19.78 -3.93
C ARG A 124 -3.99 -19.09 -3.46
N GLN A 125 -3.96 -18.39 -2.32
CA GLN A 125 -5.09 -17.64 -1.79
C GLN A 125 -5.29 -16.28 -2.50
N LEU A 126 -4.20 -15.58 -2.83
CA LEU A 126 -4.20 -14.40 -3.68
C LEU A 126 -4.82 -14.72 -5.06
N ALA A 127 -4.31 -15.74 -5.75
CA ALA A 127 -4.85 -16.22 -7.02
C ALA A 127 -6.27 -16.83 -6.93
N ARG A 128 -6.86 -16.96 -5.73
CA ARG A 128 -8.29 -17.28 -5.51
C ARG A 128 -9.11 -16.00 -5.30
N LEU A 129 -8.60 -15.04 -4.53
CA LEU A 129 -9.20 -13.71 -4.35
C LEU A 129 -9.30 -12.96 -5.68
N GLU A 130 -8.23 -12.97 -6.47
CA GLU A 130 -8.19 -12.33 -7.80
C GLU A 130 -9.27 -12.86 -8.74
N ARG A 131 -9.44 -14.19 -8.81
CA ARG A 131 -10.47 -14.80 -9.67
C ARG A 131 -11.89 -14.57 -9.18
N ARG A 132 -12.12 -14.65 -7.85
CA ARG A 132 -13.48 -14.57 -7.27
C ARG A 132 -14.00 -13.15 -7.11
N TRP A 133 -13.11 -12.19 -6.86
CA TRP A 133 -13.52 -10.84 -6.48
C TRP A 133 -12.86 -9.73 -7.31
N ARG A 134 -11.74 -10.00 -8.00
CA ARG A 134 -11.05 -9.06 -8.92
C ARG A 134 -10.65 -7.73 -8.24
N PRO A 135 -9.53 -7.70 -7.48
CA PRO A 135 -8.98 -6.45 -6.97
C PRO A 135 -8.42 -5.60 -8.12
N ASP A 136 -8.53 -4.29 -7.97
CA ASP A 136 -7.85 -3.29 -8.80
C ASP A 136 -6.37 -3.20 -8.41
N LEU A 137 -6.04 -3.47 -7.14
CA LEU A 137 -4.72 -3.29 -6.54
C LEU A 137 -4.44 -4.32 -5.45
N ILE A 138 -3.18 -4.70 -5.25
CA ILE A 138 -2.73 -5.52 -4.11
C ILE A 138 -1.79 -4.69 -3.22
N LEU A 139 -2.02 -4.70 -1.91
CA LEU A 139 -1.19 -4.05 -0.90
C LEU A 139 -0.42 -5.11 -0.09
N GLY A 140 0.88 -5.23 -0.35
CA GLY A 140 1.80 -6.06 0.44
C GLY A 140 2.26 -5.29 1.67
N SER A 141 1.71 -5.60 2.86
CA SER A 141 1.92 -4.83 4.09
C SER A 141 3.28 -5.02 4.77
N ASN A 142 4.13 -5.94 4.30
CA ASN A 142 5.30 -6.40 5.05
C ASN A 142 6.38 -7.04 4.13
N PHE A 143 7.21 -6.21 3.49
CA PHE A 143 8.46 -6.55 2.77
C PHE A 143 8.37 -7.45 1.55
N VAL A 144 7.40 -8.35 1.50
CA VAL A 144 7.26 -9.40 0.50
C VAL A 144 5.80 -9.56 0.14
N LEU A 145 5.53 -9.95 -1.10
CA LEU A 145 4.19 -10.23 -1.60
C LEU A 145 4.26 -11.37 -2.64
N PRO A 146 3.47 -12.46 -2.55
CA PRO A 146 3.47 -13.48 -3.58
C PRO A 146 3.05 -12.91 -4.94
N PRO A 147 3.55 -13.45 -6.08
CA PRO A 147 3.17 -12.97 -7.40
C PRO A 147 1.65 -12.97 -7.62
N GLY A 148 1.14 -11.83 -8.08
CA GLY A 148 -0.26 -11.60 -8.46
C GLY A 148 -0.38 -11.16 -9.92
N LYS A 149 -1.61 -10.93 -10.37
CA LYS A 149 -1.97 -10.40 -11.69
C LYS A 149 -2.38 -8.92 -11.64
N ALA A 150 -3.04 -8.49 -10.56
CA ALA A 150 -3.32 -7.09 -10.33
C ALA A 150 -2.01 -6.33 -10.00
N PRO A 151 -1.90 -5.02 -10.32
CA PRO A 151 -0.75 -4.22 -9.90
C PRO A 151 -0.61 -4.25 -8.37
N SER A 152 0.61 -4.05 -7.88
CA SER A 152 0.89 -4.11 -6.45
C SER A 152 1.66 -2.92 -5.91
N VAL A 153 1.34 -2.53 -4.68
CA VAL A 153 2.09 -1.61 -3.84
C VAL A 153 2.65 -2.39 -2.65
N LEU A 154 3.93 -2.19 -2.36
CA LEU A 154 4.65 -2.90 -1.30
C LEU A 154 5.05 -1.93 -0.19
N VAL A 155 4.91 -2.33 1.08
CA VAL A 155 5.36 -1.53 2.23
C VAL A 155 6.64 -2.13 2.83
N VAL A 156 7.67 -1.30 2.94
CA VAL A 156 8.95 -1.59 3.61
C VAL A 156 9.08 -0.68 4.83
N HIS A 157 9.31 -1.27 6.01
CA HIS A 157 9.40 -0.55 7.30
C HIS A 157 10.84 -0.45 7.83
N ASP A 158 11.70 -1.39 7.45
CA ASP A 158 13.10 -1.48 7.89
C ASP A 158 13.90 -2.38 6.93
N LEU A 159 15.23 -2.23 6.90
CA LEU A 159 16.14 -3.23 6.30
C LEU A 159 17.08 -3.84 7.34
N SER A 160 16.62 -3.95 8.59
CA SER A 160 17.37 -4.54 9.71
C SER A 160 17.81 -5.98 9.42
N HIS A 161 17.01 -6.73 8.66
CA HIS A 161 17.33 -8.09 8.22
C HIS A 161 18.50 -8.19 7.22
N ILE A 162 18.91 -7.08 6.59
CA ILE A 162 20.11 -6.98 5.75
C ILE A 162 21.29 -6.42 6.56
N ARG A 163 21.01 -5.38 7.36
CA ARG A 163 22.03 -4.59 8.09
C ARG A 163 22.52 -5.25 9.39
N TYR A 164 21.66 -6.00 10.06
CA TYR A 164 21.90 -6.69 11.35
C TYR A 164 21.30 -8.11 11.33
N PRO A 165 21.69 -8.99 10.36
CA PRO A 165 21.08 -10.32 10.21
C PRO A 165 21.17 -11.19 11.47
N GLU A 166 22.18 -10.96 12.32
CA GLU A 166 22.42 -11.66 13.58
C GLU A 166 21.35 -11.43 14.67
N VAL A 167 20.62 -10.30 14.64
CA VAL A 167 19.51 -10.06 15.60
C VAL A 167 18.18 -10.70 15.17
N HIS A 168 18.18 -11.46 14.07
CA HIS A 168 17.00 -12.11 13.52
C HIS A 168 17.15 -13.64 13.43
N PRO A 169 16.05 -14.42 13.56
CA PRO A 169 16.10 -15.86 13.29
C PRO A 169 16.57 -16.12 11.85
N PRO A 170 17.59 -16.99 11.61
CA PRO A 170 18.17 -17.16 10.27
C PRO A 170 17.15 -17.48 9.18
N ALA A 171 16.15 -18.32 9.46
CA ALA A 171 15.05 -18.63 8.54
C ALA A 171 14.11 -17.46 8.20
N ARG A 172 14.17 -16.33 8.92
CA ARG A 172 13.56 -15.05 8.50
C ARG A 172 14.48 -14.32 7.53
N VAL A 173 15.78 -14.25 7.82
CA VAL A 173 16.79 -13.57 6.98
C VAL A 173 16.86 -14.23 5.60
N THR A 174 17.08 -15.55 5.53
CA THR A 174 17.15 -16.30 4.27
C THR A 174 15.92 -16.08 3.39
N PHE A 175 14.72 -16.14 4.00
CA PHE A 175 13.47 -15.93 3.28
C PHE A 175 13.32 -14.49 2.77
N LEU A 176 13.60 -13.49 3.61
CA LEU A 176 13.45 -12.08 3.20
C LEU A 176 14.46 -11.73 2.12
N ASN A 177 15.72 -12.13 2.26
CA ASN A 177 16.75 -11.88 1.24
C ASN A 177 16.40 -12.58 -0.09
N GLY A 178 15.77 -13.76 -0.05
CA GLY A 178 15.30 -14.46 -1.25
C GLY A 178 14.05 -13.86 -1.91
N HIS A 179 13.16 -13.21 -1.15
CA HIS A 179 11.86 -12.75 -1.64
C HIS A 179 11.68 -11.24 -1.76
N LEU A 180 12.50 -10.42 -1.07
CA LEU A 180 12.41 -8.96 -1.12
C LEU A 180 12.73 -8.44 -2.52
N ARG A 181 13.84 -8.88 -3.14
CA ARG A 181 14.22 -8.40 -4.49
C ARG A 181 13.17 -8.76 -5.56
N PRO A 182 12.62 -10.00 -5.62
CA PRO A 182 11.47 -10.30 -6.48
C PRO A 182 10.21 -9.48 -6.15
N ALA A 183 9.89 -9.27 -4.87
CA ALA A 183 8.72 -8.50 -4.46
C ALA A 183 8.84 -7.01 -4.83
N LEU A 184 10.05 -6.44 -4.73
CA LEU A 184 10.37 -5.11 -5.26
C LEU A 184 10.27 -5.09 -6.78
N ALA A 185 10.78 -6.09 -7.50
CA ALA A 185 10.74 -6.12 -8.96
C ALA A 185 9.31 -6.13 -9.55
N GLN A 186 8.35 -6.81 -8.91
CA GLN A 186 6.95 -6.84 -9.33
C GLN A 186 6.09 -5.65 -8.82
N ALA A 187 6.58 -4.88 -7.84
CA ALA A 187 5.83 -3.78 -7.25
C ALA A 187 5.80 -2.57 -8.20
N ARG A 188 4.61 -2.03 -8.47
CA ARG A 188 4.46 -0.83 -9.31
C ARG A 188 4.81 0.45 -8.55
N ALA A 189 4.67 0.44 -7.22
CA ALA A 189 5.28 1.40 -6.31
C ALA A 189 5.63 0.76 -4.96
N VAL A 190 6.54 1.38 -4.22
CA VAL A 190 6.99 0.97 -2.88
C VAL A 190 6.76 2.13 -1.92
N LEU A 191 6.10 1.86 -0.80
CA LEU A 191 5.89 2.80 0.29
C LEU A 191 6.89 2.53 1.40
N THR A 192 7.46 3.59 1.95
CA THR A 192 8.26 3.54 3.17
C THR A 192 7.62 4.36 4.28
N ASP A 193 7.90 3.97 5.53
CA ASP A 193 7.43 4.67 6.72
C ASP A 193 8.22 5.97 7.02
N SER A 194 9.42 6.10 6.46
CA SER A 194 10.28 7.27 6.61
C SER A 194 11.27 7.46 5.45
N CYS A 195 11.72 8.70 5.24
CA CYS A 195 12.79 9.02 4.29
C CYS A 195 14.14 8.35 4.64
N PHE A 196 14.32 7.89 5.89
CA PHE A 196 15.48 7.09 6.29
C PHE A 196 15.38 5.66 5.71
N THR A 197 14.23 5.02 5.88
CA THR A 197 13.94 3.70 5.30
C THR A 197 13.99 3.75 3.76
N GLU A 198 13.55 4.85 3.15
CA GLU A 198 13.72 5.14 1.72
C GLU A 198 15.20 5.20 1.31
N ALA A 199 16.04 5.95 2.03
CA ALA A 199 17.47 6.05 1.75
C ALA A 199 18.19 4.70 1.92
N GLU A 200 17.87 3.90 2.94
CA GLU A 200 18.39 2.52 3.06
C GLU A 200 17.90 1.63 1.93
N LEU A 201 16.63 1.73 1.51
CA LEU A 201 16.09 0.94 0.40
C LEU A 201 16.78 1.25 -0.92
N LEU A 202 16.98 2.52 -1.24
CA LEU A 202 17.65 2.93 -2.47
C LEU A 202 19.16 2.66 -2.45
N HIS A 203 19.78 2.54 -1.26
CA HIS A 203 21.17 2.09 -1.11
C HIS A 203 21.33 0.59 -1.45
N TYR A 204 20.45 -0.28 -0.93
CA TYR A 204 20.54 -1.72 -1.18
C TYR A 204 19.88 -2.18 -2.50
N PHE A 205 18.88 -1.44 -2.99
CA PHE A 205 18.08 -1.76 -4.16
C PHE A 205 17.86 -0.51 -5.04
N PRO A 206 18.90 0.00 -5.72
CA PRO A 206 18.78 1.20 -6.56
C PRO A 206 17.75 1.04 -7.70
N GLU A 207 17.41 -0.19 -8.11
CA GLU A 207 16.30 -0.45 -9.03
C GLU A 207 14.89 -0.13 -8.49
N ALA A 208 14.76 0.27 -7.22
CA ALA A 208 13.52 0.80 -6.62
C ALA A 208 13.38 2.33 -6.77
N ALA A 209 14.40 3.03 -7.31
CA ALA A 209 14.34 4.46 -7.58
C ALA A 209 13.22 4.83 -8.57
N GLY A 210 12.68 6.05 -8.43
CA GLY A 210 11.59 6.57 -9.27
C GLY A 210 10.20 5.95 -9.02
N ARG A 211 10.10 4.99 -8.09
CA ARG A 211 8.85 4.32 -7.68
C ARG A 211 8.82 3.98 -6.19
N THR A 212 9.70 4.58 -5.41
CA THR A 212 9.69 4.55 -3.94
C THR A 212 9.21 5.90 -3.44
N HIS A 213 8.36 5.88 -2.41
CA HIS A 213 7.77 7.08 -1.84
C HIS A 213 7.73 6.96 -0.30
N ALA A 214 8.35 7.91 0.40
CA ALA A 214 8.08 8.13 1.83
C ALA A 214 6.72 8.81 2.02
N ALA A 215 5.83 8.17 2.79
CA ALA A 215 4.44 8.59 3.03
C ALA A 215 3.55 8.68 1.76
N GLN A 216 2.39 9.37 1.86
CA GLN A 216 1.39 9.58 0.79
C GLN A 216 0.71 8.34 0.19
N ALA A 217 0.49 7.29 1.00
CA ALA A 217 0.00 5.98 0.56
C ALA A 217 -1.23 6.00 -0.37
N LEU A 218 -2.29 6.77 -0.08
CA LEU A 218 -3.51 6.80 -0.92
C LEU A 218 -3.28 7.42 -2.31
N ALA A 219 -2.43 8.46 -2.41
CA ALA A 219 -2.12 9.11 -3.68
C ALA A 219 -1.38 8.13 -4.61
N VAL A 220 -0.35 7.47 -4.09
CA VAL A 220 0.42 6.43 -4.79
C VAL A 220 -0.51 5.29 -5.24
N MET A 221 -1.44 4.83 -4.40
CA MET A 221 -2.38 3.76 -4.78
C MET A 221 -3.35 4.15 -5.90
N ARG A 222 -3.71 5.43 -6.01
CA ARG A 222 -4.53 5.97 -7.12
C ARG A 222 -3.73 6.05 -8.42
N GLU A 223 -2.54 6.67 -8.37
CA GLU A 223 -1.61 6.80 -9.50
C GLU A 223 -1.24 5.42 -10.09
N VAL A 224 -0.93 4.45 -9.23
CA VAL A 224 -0.60 3.07 -9.63
C VAL A 224 -1.71 2.41 -10.46
N VAL A 225 -2.97 2.80 -10.26
CA VAL A 225 -4.16 2.24 -10.96
C VAL A 225 -4.66 3.18 -12.07
N GLY A 226 -4.15 4.42 -12.17
CA GLY A 226 -4.60 5.42 -13.13
C GLY A 226 -5.97 6.02 -12.77
N ARG A 227 -6.17 6.40 -11.50
CA ARG A 227 -7.38 7.01 -10.92
C ARG A 227 -7.04 8.16 -9.94
#